data_AF-A0A1B6BIZ4-F1
#
_entry.id   AF-A0A1B6BIZ4-F1
#
_cell.length_a   1.000
_cell.length_b   1.000
_cell.length_c   1.000
_cell.angle_alpha   90.00
_cell.angle_beta   90.00
_cell.angle_gamma   90.00
#
_symmetry.space_group_name_H-M   'P 1'
#
loop_
_entity.id
_entity.type
_entity.pdbx_description
1 polymer ?
#
loop_
_entity_poly.entity_id
_entity_poly.type
_entity_poly.pdbx_seq_one_letter_code
_entity_poly.pdbx_strand_id
1 'polypeptide(L)' 'MGHILENSVYLELLRRGYKVHVGKVGDAEVDFIAINAEGQTYYLCLL' A
#
# COMPACT_ATOMS: atom_id res chain seq x y z
N MET A 1 10.82 -1.89 -14.63
CA MET A 1 11.41 -2.78 -13.60
C MET A 1 10.91 -2.48 -12.18
N GLY A 2 9.79 -1.76 -11.99
CA GLY A 2 9.21 -1.45 -10.66
C GLY A 2 8.01 -2.32 -10.26
N HIS A 3 7.23 -2.82 -11.23
CA HIS A 3 5.96 -3.52 -10.97
C HIS A 3 6.06 -4.83 -10.19
N ILE A 4 7.21 -5.50 -10.22
CA ILE A 4 7.36 -6.80 -9.53
C ILE A 4 7.50 -6.60 -8.02
N LEU A 5 8.18 -5.53 -7.58
CA LEU A 5 8.37 -5.23 -6.16
C LEU A 5 7.08 -4.72 -5.54
N GLU A 6 6.36 -3.85 -6.25
CA GLU A 6 5.00 -3.42 -5.91
C GLU A 6 4.06 -4.61 -5.68
N ASN A 7 4.05 -5.57 -6.62
CA ASN A 7 3.21 -6.75 -6.49
C ASN A 7 3.59 -7.63 -5.29
N SER A 8 4.88 -7.73 -4.95
CA SER A 8 5.31 -8.53 -3.80
C SER A 8 4.88 -7.90 -2.47
N VAL A 9 4.99 -6.58 -2.33
CA VAL A 9 4.57 -5.86 -1.12
C VAL A 9 3.04 -5.87 -1.01
N TYR A 10 2.33 -5.65 -2.12
CA TYR A 10 0.87 -5.70 -2.19
C TYR A 10 0.32 -7.07 -1.73
N LEU A 11 0.87 -8.17 -2.26
CA LEU A 11 0.45 -9.53 -1.90
C LEU A 11 0.75 -9.86 -0.44
N GLU A 12 1.89 -9.44 0.10
CA GLU A 12 2.25 -9.66 1.50
C GLU A 12 1.31 -8.91 2.45
N LEU A 13 0.94 -7.67 2.12
CA LEU A 13 -0.03 -6.89 2.90
C LEU A 13 -1.42 -7.53 2.89
N LEU A 14 -1.90 -7.97 1.72
CA LEU A 14 -3.15 -8.73 1.62
C LEU A 14 -3.10 -10.03 2.45
N ARG A 15 -1.99 -10.77 2.39
CA ARG A 15 -1.79 -12.01 3.15
C ARG A 15 -1.83 -11.78 4.66
N ARG A 16 -1.36 -10.62 5.13
CA ARG A 16 -1.42 -10.20 6.54
C ARG A 16 -2.79 -9.65 6.94
N GLY A 17 -3.77 -9.65 6.04
CA GLY A 17 -5.13 -9.17 6.30
C GLY A 17 -5.28 -7.66 6.23
N TYR A 18 -4.32 -6.94 5.64
CA TYR A 18 -4.44 -5.50 5.41
C TYR A 18 -5.33 -5.26 4.21
N LYS A 19 -6.17 -4.23 4.30
CA LYS A 19 -6.89 -3.68 3.16
C LYS A 19 -5.97 -2.67 2.47
N VAL A 20 -5.57 -2.97 1.24
CA VAL A 20 -4.61 -2.14 0.49
C VAL A 20 -5.33 -1.36 -0.61
N HIS A 21 -5.09 -0.04 -0.67
CA HIS A 21 -5.57 0.87 -1.70
C HIS A 21 -4.39 1.50 -2.43
N VAL A 22 -4.51 1.73 -3.74
CA VAL A 22 -3.51 2.40 -4.58
C VAL A 22 -4.10 3.75 -5.01
N GLY A 23 -3.36 4.85 -4.86
CA GLY A 23 -3.86 6.17 -5.27
C GLY A 23 -3.20 7.35 -4.57
N LYS A 24 -3.65 8.56 -4.93
CA LYS A 24 -3.08 9.82 -4.44
C LYS A 24 -3.75 10.29 -3.15
N VAL A 25 -2.99 10.89 -2.23
CA VAL A 25 -3.50 11.50 -1.00
C VAL A 25 -3.28 13.00 -1.08
N GLY A 26 -4.35 13.74 -1.38
CA GLY A 26 -4.23 15.16 -1.73
C GLY A 26 -3.40 15.32 -3.00
N ASP A 27 -2.36 16.16 -2.94
CA ASP A 27 -1.39 16.35 -4.03
C ASP A 27 -0.18 15.40 -3.96
N ALA A 28 -0.07 14.55 -2.93
CA ALA A 28 1.02 13.59 -2.81
C ALA A 28 0.69 12.27 -3.54
N GLU A 29 1.61 11.81 -4.38
CA GLU A 29 1.57 10.45 -4.94
C GLU A 29 1.96 9.44 -3.86
N VAL A 30 1.06 8.48 -3.62
CA VAL A 30 1.28 7.36 -2.71
C VAL A 30 1.07 6.10 -3.50
N ASP A 31 2.00 5.16 -3.42
CA ASP A 31 1.88 3.90 -4.16
C ASP A 31 0.88 2.97 -3.45
N PHE A 32 0.95 2.89 -2.12
CA PHE A 32 0.04 2.06 -1.32
C PHE A 32 -0.42 2.70 -0.02
N ILE A 33 -1.71 2.51 0.27
CA ILE A 33 -2.35 2.81 1.54
C ILE A 33 -2.81 1.47 2.14
N ALA A 34 -2.19 1.04 3.24
CA ALA A 34 -2.55 -0.20 3.91
C ALA A 34 -3.32 0.09 5.20
N ILE A 35 -4.49 -0.52 5.36
CA ILE A 35 -5.36 -0.36 6.54
C ILE A 35 -5.42 -1.71 7.26
N ASN A 36 -5.06 -1.75 8.54
CA ASN A 36 -5.17 -2.98 9.33
C ASN A 36 -6.57 -3.15 9.92
N ALA A 37 -6.81 -4.28 10.59
CA ALA A 37 -8.09 -4.59 11.23
C ALA A 37 -8.48 -3.60 12.35
N GLU A 38 -7.50 -2.91 12.93
CA GLU A 38 -7.70 -1.89 13.96
C GLU A 38 -8.01 -0.50 13.36
N GLY A 39 -8.01 -0.37 12.04
CA GLY A 39 -8.25 0.89 11.33
C GLY A 39 -7.02 1.80 11.24
N GLN A 40 -5.83 1.32 11.58
CA GLN A 40 -4.58 2.07 11.42
C GLN A 40 -4.16 2.08 9.95
N THR A 41 -3.85 3.28 9.45
CA THR A 41 -3.50 3.53 8.05
C THR A 41 -2.01 3.78 7.90
N TYR A 42 -1.37 3.08 6.97
CA TYR A 42 0.04 3.24 6.60
C TYR A 42 0.17 3.73 5.16
N TYR A 43 0.94 4.80 4.96
CA TYR A 43 1.25 5.36 3.65
C TYR A 43 2.64 4.91 3.23
N LEU A 44 2.74 4.21 2.11
CA LEU A 44 4.01 3.77 1.53
C LEU A 44 4.25 4.52 0.21
N CYS A 45 5.40 5.18 0.13
CA CYS A 45 5.89 5.87 -1.06
C CYS A 45 7.21 5.19 -1.48
N LEU A 46 7.21 4.55 -2.64
CA LEU A 46 8.36 3.95 -3.30
C LEU A 46 8.92 5.00 -4.28
N LEU A 47 10.08 5.58 -3.93
CA LEU A 47 10.87 6.45 -4.81
C LEU A 47 11.51 5.68 -5.97
#